data_AF-A0A354I6M8-F1
#
_entry.id   AF-A0A354I6M8-F1
#
_cell.length_a   1.000
_cell.length_b   1.000
_cell.length_c   1.000
_cell.angle_alpha   90.00
_cell.angle_beta   90.00
_cell.angle_gamma   90.00
#
_symmetry.space_group_name_H-M   'P 1'
#
loop_
_entity.id
_entity.type
_entity.pdbx_description
1 polymer ?
#
loop_
_entity_poly.entity_id
_entity_poly.type
_entity_poly.pdbx_seq_one_letter_code
_entity_poly.pdbx_strand_id
1 'polypeptide(L)'
;MLIVQKGFQIDEEVFMHTYWIIAPAIVIGAVLVNVLYNISYQRKMRRIVTLLDTGHPKEYIAEVDKLLHTARGQSLRNILKINLAAGYIEIKQYEKSISLLENLAGRQLPGSAVKMVCRLDLCMSYFYVGQYEKAMSLYNGNQKLFGQYRNDKTYGGHIAVADILALMRNGQYDQAEKLLDTAQRFWEEPRLQNAFQEIGKSLIDMKTENRQPG
;
A
#
# COMPACT_ATOMS: atom_id res chain seq x y z
N MET A 1 0.64 -32.10 29.86
CA MET A 1 1.98 -32.73 29.95
C MET A 1 2.03 -33.85 30.98
N LEU A 2 1.66 -33.62 32.25
CA LEU A 2 1.66 -34.65 33.31
C LEU A 2 0.82 -35.91 33.03
N ILE A 3 -0.23 -35.80 32.20
CA ILE A 3 -1.13 -36.91 31.84
C ILE A 3 -0.45 -37.91 30.88
N VAL A 4 0.39 -37.43 29.94
CA VAL A 4 1.11 -38.29 28.99
C VAL A 4 2.27 -39.00 29.67
N GLN A 5 2.98 -38.30 30.58
CA GLN A 5 4.08 -38.86 31.37
C GLN A 5 3.61 -39.98 32.32
N LYS A 6 2.50 -39.77 33.07
CA LYS A 6 1.93 -40.81 33.94
C LYS A 6 1.30 -41.98 33.19
N GLY A 7 0.80 -41.75 31.97
CA GLY A 7 0.17 -42.80 31.16
C GLY A 7 1.15 -43.82 30.57
N PHE A 8 2.42 -43.44 30.36
CA PHE A 8 3.41 -44.28 29.66
C PHE A 8 4.61 -44.72 30.52
N GLN A 9 4.67 -44.37 31.82
CA GLN A 9 5.78 -44.72 32.73
C GLN A 9 7.18 -44.42 32.16
N ILE A 10 7.32 -43.32 31.41
CA ILE A 10 8.61 -42.94 30.80
C ILE A 10 9.44 -42.22 31.84
N ASP A 11 10.72 -42.59 31.94
CA ASP A 11 11.71 -41.92 32.77
C ASP A 11 11.73 -40.40 32.47
N GLU A 12 11.68 -39.60 33.54
CA GLU A 12 11.60 -38.13 33.45
C GLU A 12 12.79 -37.53 32.69
N GLU A 13 13.99 -38.10 32.84
CA GLU A 13 15.19 -37.60 32.19
C GLU A 13 15.15 -37.85 30.66
N VAL A 14 14.71 -39.04 30.26
CA VAL A 14 14.54 -39.43 28.85
C VAL A 14 13.45 -38.61 28.18
N PHE A 15 12.35 -38.36 28.89
CA PHE A 15 11.26 -37.51 28.41
C PHE A 15 11.74 -36.06 28.18
N MET A 16 12.46 -35.48 29.14
CA MET A 16 12.94 -34.11 29.05
C MET A 16 13.97 -33.93 27.92
N HIS A 17 14.93 -34.86 27.78
CA HIS A 17 15.90 -34.82 26.68
C HIS A 17 15.22 -34.89 25.31
N THR A 18 14.25 -35.80 25.16
CA THR A 18 13.48 -35.94 23.91
C THR A 18 12.64 -34.70 23.62
N TYR A 19 12.01 -34.12 24.64
CA TYR A 19 11.22 -32.91 24.53
C TYR A 19 12.06 -31.72 24.06
N TRP A 20 13.26 -31.54 24.62
CA TRP A 20 14.18 -30.46 24.23
C TRP A 20 14.68 -30.56 22.78
N ILE A 21 14.60 -31.73 22.14
CA ILE A 21 14.94 -31.91 20.72
C ILE A 21 13.69 -31.72 19.84
N ILE A 22 12.58 -32.37 20.19
CA ILE A 22 11.37 -32.38 19.35
C ILE A 22 10.67 -31.02 19.35
N ALA A 23 10.56 -30.35 20.50
CA ALA A 23 9.82 -29.10 20.58
C ALA A 23 10.44 -27.98 19.71
N PRO A 24 11.77 -27.73 19.72
CA PRO A 24 12.39 -26.80 18.78
C PRO A 24 12.23 -27.23 17.32
N ALA A 25 12.33 -28.53 17.01
CA ALA A 25 12.15 -29.02 15.65
C ALA A 25 10.75 -28.73 15.10
N ILE A 26 9.70 -28.90 15.91
CA ILE A 26 8.33 -28.55 15.55
C ILE A 26 8.18 -27.05 15.31
N VAL A 27 8.73 -26.22 16.21
CA VAL A 27 8.67 -24.75 16.08
C VAL A 27 9.39 -24.28 14.82
N ILE A 28 10.61 -24.78 14.58
CA ILE A 28 11.39 -24.47 13.36
C ILE A 28 10.63 -24.92 12.11
N GLY A 29 10.05 -26.13 12.13
CA GLY A 29 9.23 -26.63 11.02
C GLY A 29 8.05 -25.71 10.72
N ALA A 30 7.31 -25.27 11.74
CA ALA A 30 6.19 -24.34 11.57
C ALA A 30 6.64 -22.98 11.01
N VAL A 31 7.76 -22.43 11.50
CA VAL A 31 8.34 -21.18 10.99
C VAL A 31 8.75 -21.33 9.53
N LEU A 32 9.43 -22.43 9.16
CA LEU A 32 9.84 -22.69 7.78
C LEU A 32 8.64 -22.80 6.83
N VAL A 33 7.57 -23.51 7.22
CA VAL A 33 6.34 -23.59 6.44
C VAL A 33 5.73 -22.20 6.25
N ASN A 34 5.67 -21.38 7.30
CA ASN A 34 5.16 -20.02 7.21
C ASN A 34 6.03 -19.11 6.31
N VAL A 35 7.36 -19.23 6.39
CA VAL A 35 8.29 -18.48 5.51
C VAL A 35 8.10 -18.89 4.05
N LEU A 36 8.07 -20.20 3.76
CA LEU A 36 7.84 -20.71 2.39
C LEU A 36 6.48 -20.28 1.83
N TYR A 37 5.45 -20.29 2.67
CA TYR A 37 4.13 -19.80 2.32
C TYR A 37 4.16 -18.31 1.91
N ASN A 38 4.80 -17.45 2.70
CA ASN A 38 4.92 -16.02 2.37
C ASN A 38 5.76 -15.77 1.10
N ILE A 39 6.86 -16.51 0.92
CA ILE A 39 7.70 -16.43 -0.29
C ILE A 39 6.90 -16.82 -1.54
N SER A 40 6.08 -17.87 -1.46
CA SER A 40 5.21 -18.30 -2.56
C SER A 40 4.23 -17.18 -2.95
N TYR A 41 3.59 -16.52 -1.98
CA TYR A 41 2.70 -15.39 -2.24
C TYR A 41 3.43 -14.19 -2.87
N GLN A 42 4.62 -13.84 -2.39
CA GLN A 42 5.42 -12.78 -3.00
C GLN A 42 5.74 -13.07 -4.47
N ARG A 43 6.06 -14.33 -4.80
CA ARG A 43 6.30 -14.74 -6.20
C ARG A 43 5.05 -14.59 -7.05
N LYS A 44 3.87 -14.99 -6.54
CA LYS A 44 2.59 -14.82 -7.25
C LYS A 44 2.29 -13.34 -7.47
N MET A 45 2.42 -12.51 -6.44
CA MET A 45 2.19 -11.06 -6.55
C MET A 45 3.15 -10.39 -7.53
N ARG A 46 4.43 -10.78 -7.58
CA ARG A 46 5.35 -10.26 -8.59
C ARG A 46 4.88 -10.49 -10.03
N ARG A 47 4.26 -11.65 -10.31
CA ARG A 47 3.67 -11.91 -11.63
C ARG A 47 2.44 -11.06 -11.86
N ILE A 48 1.56 -10.95 -10.87
CA ILE A 48 0.31 -10.19 -11.00
C ILE A 48 0.59 -8.70 -11.19
N VAL A 49 1.55 -8.11 -10.48
CA VAL A 49 1.92 -6.67 -10.63
C VAL A 49 2.26 -6.30 -12.08
N THR A 50 2.87 -7.22 -12.85
CA THR A 50 3.17 -6.94 -14.26
C THR A 50 1.92 -6.66 -15.10
N LEU A 51 0.74 -7.15 -14.68
CA LEU A 51 -0.53 -6.82 -15.34
C LEU A 51 -0.88 -5.34 -15.21
N LEU A 52 -0.47 -4.66 -14.13
CA LEU A 52 -0.63 -3.20 -14.06
C LEU A 52 0.34 -2.51 -15.01
N ASP A 53 1.59 -2.98 -15.08
CA ASP A 53 2.64 -2.40 -15.92
C ASP A 53 2.31 -2.54 -17.42
N THR A 54 1.63 -3.62 -17.81
CA THR A 54 1.20 -3.87 -19.19
C THR A 54 -0.21 -3.35 -19.50
N GLY A 55 -0.84 -2.58 -18.60
CA GLY A 55 -2.13 -1.93 -18.88
C GLY A 55 -3.36 -2.86 -18.79
N HIS A 56 -3.30 -3.92 -17.98
CA HIS A 56 -4.40 -4.84 -17.69
C HIS A 56 -4.92 -4.73 -16.24
N PRO A 57 -5.37 -3.55 -15.78
CA PRO A 57 -5.71 -3.36 -14.36
C PRO A 57 -6.96 -4.13 -13.91
N LYS A 58 -7.89 -4.47 -14.82
CA LYS A 58 -9.04 -5.32 -14.49
C LYS A 58 -8.63 -6.76 -14.19
N GLU A 59 -7.68 -7.30 -14.94
CA GLU A 59 -7.14 -8.64 -14.72
C GLU A 59 -6.30 -8.68 -13.43
N TYR A 60 -5.50 -7.64 -13.19
CA TYR A 60 -4.81 -7.45 -11.92
C TYR A 60 -5.77 -7.54 -10.73
N ILE A 61 -6.86 -6.76 -10.74
CA ILE A 61 -7.87 -6.76 -9.67
C ILE A 61 -8.43 -8.17 -9.47
N ALA A 62 -8.81 -8.86 -10.55
CA ALA A 62 -9.37 -10.20 -10.47
C ALA A 62 -8.39 -11.21 -9.86
N GLU A 63 -7.11 -11.16 -10.23
CA GLU A 63 -6.09 -12.08 -9.71
C GLU A 63 -5.70 -11.76 -8.25
N VAL A 64 -5.63 -10.47 -7.87
CA VAL A 64 -5.41 -10.08 -6.47
C VAL A 64 -6.59 -10.51 -5.59
N ASP A 65 -7.82 -10.36 -6.06
CA ASP A 65 -9.03 -10.76 -5.34
C ASP A 65 -9.09 -12.28 -5.12
N LYS A 66 -8.77 -13.07 -6.15
CA LYS A 66 -8.59 -14.54 -6.02
C LYS A 66 -7.54 -14.90 -4.98
N LEU A 67 -6.40 -14.21 -4.97
CA LEU A 67 -5.38 -14.43 -3.94
C LEU A 67 -5.89 -14.08 -2.55
N LEU A 68 -6.61 -12.96 -2.40
CA LEU A 68 -7.17 -12.52 -1.13
C LEU A 68 -8.14 -13.54 -0.53
N HIS A 69 -8.95 -14.20 -1.36
CA HIS A 69 -9.88 -15.26 -0.93
C HIS A 69 -9.17 -16.51 -0.41
N THR A 70 -7.97 -16.81 -0.90
CA THR A 70 -7.18 -17.98 -0.47
C THR A 70 -6.15 -17.66 0.62
N ALA A 71 -5.94 -16.37 0.90
CA ALA A 71 -4.91 -15.91 1.82
C ALA A 71 -5.26 -16.17 3.29
N ARG A 72 -4.39 -16.92 3.97
CA ARG A 72 -4.38 -17.09 5.42
C ARG A 72 -3.49 -16.05 6.10
N GLY A 73 -3.93 -15.57 7.27
CA GLY A 73 -3.20 -14.60 8.09
C GLY A 73 -3.58 -13.15 7.81
N GLN A 74 -3.78 -12.37 8.88
CA GLN A 74 -4.29 -11.01 8.78
C GLN A 74 -3.32 -10.05 8.08
N SER A 75 -2.02 -10.20 8.32
CA SER A 75 -0.98 -9.35 7.73
C SER A 75 -0.96 -9.45 6.20
N LEU A 76 -0.92 -10.68 5.67
CA LEU A 76 -0.96 -10.94 4.23
C LEU A 76 -2.27 -10.43 3.60
N ARG A 77 -3.41 -10.68 4.25
CA ARG A 77 -4.71 -10.18 3.79
C ARG A 77 -4.76 -8.65 3.76
N ASN A 78 -4.17 -7.96 4.73
CA ASN A 78 -4.08 -6.50 4.73
C ASN A 78 -3.24 -5.99 3.56
N ILE A 79 -2.09 -6.60 3.28
CA ILE A 79 -1.26 -6.25 2.11
C ILE A 79 -2.05 -6.46 0.81
N LEU A 80 -2.74 -7.59 0.67
CA LEU A 80 -3.55 -7.87 -0.52
C LEU A 80 -4.71 -6.88 -0.69
N LYS A 81 -5.34 -6.43 0.39
CA LYS A 81 -6.35 -5.36 0.33
C LYS A 81 -5.78 -4.02 -0.13
N ILE A 82 -4.57 -3.67 0.29
CA ILE A 82 -3.88 -2.45 -0.17
C ILE A 82 -3.58 -2.56 -1.67
N ASN A 83 -3.03 -3.69 -2.11
CA ASN A 83 -2.81 -3.97 -3.54
C ASN A 83 -4.12 -3.89 -4.35
N LEU A 84 -5.20 -4.47 -3.82
CA LEU A 84 -6.51 -4.41 -4.47
C LEU A 84 -7.03 -2.95 -4.58
N ALA A 85 -6.81 -2.12 -3.56
CA ALA A 85 -7.12 -0.70 -3.59
C ALA A 85 -6.32 0.05 -4.66
N ALA A 86 -5.01 -0.22 -4.79
CA ALA A 86 -4.19 0.32 -5.87
C ALA A 86 -4.76 -0.04 -7.25
N GLY A 87 -5.19 -1.30 -7.45
CA GLY A 87 -5.90 -1.71 -8.67
C GLY A 87 -7.17 -0.89 -8.93
N TYR A 88 -7.97 -0.62 -7.90
CA TYR A 88 -9.16 0.23 -8.04
C TYR A 88 -8.83 1.68 -8.38
N ILE A 89 -7.74 2.24 -7.85
CA ILE A 89 -7.25 3.58 -8.20
C ILE A 89 -6.92 3.66 -9.69
N GLU A 90 -6.24 2.65 -10.24
CA GLU A 90 -5.85 2.60 -11.66
C GLU A 90 -7.05 2.62 -12.61
N ILE A 91 -8.20 2.05 -12.19
CA ILE A 91 -9.45 2.12 -12.96
C ILE A 91 -10.42 3.21 -12.49
N LYS A 92 -9.90 4.21 -11.75
CA LYS A 92 -10.64 5.37 -11.23
C LYS A 92 -11.85 5.01 -10.36
N GLN A 93 -11.87 3.83 -9.74
CA GLN A 93 -12.88 3.40 -8.77
C GLN A 93 -12.48 3.81 -7.35
N TYR A 94 -12.29 5.12 -7.15
CA TYR A 94 -11.75 5.68 -5.91
C TYR A 94 -12.59 5.35 -4.67
N GLU A 95 -13.92 5.32 -4.78
CA GLU A 95 -14.80 4.97 -3.65
C GLU A 95 -14.57 3.53 -3.14
N LYS A 96 -14.28 2.58 -4.04
CA LYS A 96 -13.93 1.21 -3.62
C LYS A 96 -12.57 1.16 -2.94
N SER A 97 -11.61 1.94 -3.44
CA SER A 97 -10.30 2.11 -2.81
C SER A 97 -10.45 2.68 -1.39
N ILE A 98 -11.21 3.77 -1.23
CA ILE A 98 -11.49 4.39 0.08
C ILE A 98 -12.11 3.38 1.03
N SER A 99 -13.16 2.67 0.61
CA SER A 99 -13.83 1.67 1.43
C SER A 99 -12.85 0.59 1.93
N LEU A 100 -11.97 0.10 1.06
CA LEU A 100 -10.96 -0.90 1.47
C LEU A 100 -9.93 -0.31 2.45
N LEU A 101 -9.43 0.88 2.20
CA LEU A 101 -8.33 1.49 2.95
C LEU A 101 -8.78 2.10 4.28
N GLU A 102 -9.97 2.70 4.37
CA GLU A 102 -10.57 3.14 5.63
C GLU A 102 -10.79 1.93 6.57
N ASN A 103 -11.19 0.79 6.05
CA ASN A 103 -11.32 -0.46 6.82
C ASN A 103 -9.98 -0.98 7.39
N LEU A 104 -8.86 -0.48 6.88
CA LEU A 104 -7.52 -0.76 7.40
C LEU A 104 -7.04 0.30 8.40
N ALA A 105 -7.76 1.43 8.55
CA ALA A 105 -7.45 2.43 9.55
C ALA A 105 -7.50 1.80 10.95
N GLY A 106 -6.44 2.00 11.74
CA GLY A 106 -6.29 1.41 13.07
C GLY A 106 -5.77 -0.03 13.10
N ARG A 107 -5.64 -0.72 11.96
CA ARG A 107 -4.99 -2.04 11.90
C ARG A 107 -3.47 -1.90 11.92
N GLN A 108 -2.79 -2.87 12.52
CA GLN A 108 -1.34 -2.97 12.43
C GLN A 108 -0.95 -3.42 11.01
N LEU A 109 -0.15 -2.59 10.34
CA LEU A 109 0.40 -2.88 9.02
C LEU A 109 1.89 -3.23 9.14
N PRO A 110 2.37 -4.22 8.36
CA PRO A 110 3.76 -4.66 8.43
C PRO A 110 4.69 -3.66 7.72
N GLY A 111 5.59 -3.05 8.48
CA GLY A 111 6.63 -2.18 7.93
C GLY A 111 6.14 -0.78 7.51
N SER A 112 7.10 0.15 7.46
CA SER A 112 6.83 1.56 7.12
C SER A 112 6.37 1.74 5.67
N ALA A 113 6.89 0.96 4.72
CA ALA A 113 6.53 1.07 3.30
C ALA A 113 5.06 0.71 3.06
N VAL A 114 4.57 -0.40 3.62
CA VAL A 114 3.14 -0.80 3.48
C VAL A 114 2.22 0.23 4.13
N LYS A 115 2.61 0.75 5.29
CA LYS A 115 1.88 1.84 5.95
C LYS A 115 1.86 3.10 5.08
N MET A 116 2.99 3.44 4.46
CA MET A 116 3.12 4.60 3.59
C MET A 116 2.20 4.48 2.39
N VAL A 117 2.25 3.37 1.64
CA VAL A 117 1.39 3.12 0.47
C VAL A 117 -0.09 3.20 0.85
N CYS A 118 -0.49 2.52 1.93
CA CYS A 118 -1.88 2.59 2.40
C CYS A 118 -2.36 4.02 2.71
N ARG A 119 -1.49 4.87 3.28
CA ARG A 119 -1.82 6.26 3.60
C ARG A 119 -1.82 7.14 2.36
N LEU A 120 -0.89 6.91 1.45
CA LEU A 120 -0.79 7.65 0.19
C LEU A 120 -1.98 7.34 -0.71
N ASP A 121 -2.31 6.07 -0.93
CA ASP A 121 -3.43 5.64 -1.77
C ASP A 121 -4.77 6.17 -1.25
N LEU A 122 -4.97 6.17 0.07
CA LEU A 122 -6.17 6.73 0.69
C LEU A 122 -6.21 8.26 0.53
N CYS A 123 -5.07 8.94 0.72
CA CYS A 123 -4.93 10.38 0.54
C CYS A 123 -5.28 10.79 -0.89
N MET A 124 -4.69 10.09 -1.87
CA MET A 124 -4.95 10.26 -3.29
C MET A 124 -6.42 10.02 -3.64
N SER A 125 -6.99 8.92 -3.14
CA SER A 125 -8.40 8.61 -3.40
C SER A 125 -9.32 9.71 -2.87
N TYR A 126 -9.05 10.27 -1.68
CA TYR A 126 -9.81 11.41 -1.16
C TYR A 126 -9.67 12.67 -2.02
N PHE A 127 -8.47 12.99 -2.51
CA PHE A 127 -8.29 14.11 -3.43
C PHE A 127 -9.15 13.94 -4.68
N TYR A 128 -9.14 12.76 -5.29
CA TYR A 128 -9.87 12.51 -6.54
C TYR A 128 -11.39 12.50 -6.40
N VAL A 129 -11.94 12.18 -5.22
CA VAL A 129 -13.39 12.29 -4.96
C VAL A 129 -13.81 13.63 -4.32
N GLY A 130 -12.88 14.58 -4.21
CA GLY A 130 -13.17 15.90 -3.64
C GLY A 130 -13.33 15.94 -2.12
N GLN A 131 -12.98 14.88 -1.40
CA GLN A 131 -12.96 14.86 0.08
C GLN A 131 -11.70 15.55 0.62
N TYR A 132 -11.51 16.82 0.28
CA TYR A 132 -10.26 17.56 0.48
C TYR A 132 -9.85 17.70 1.94
N GLU A 133 -10.78 17.88 2.87
CA GLU A 133 -10.46 17.98 4.30
C GLU A 133 -9.82 16.69 4.83
N LYS A 134 -10.38 15.53 4.46
CA LYS A 134 -9.81 14.22 4.80
C LYS A 134 -8.46 14.02 4.12
N ALA A 135 -8.35 14.38 2.85
CA ALA A 135 -7.09 14.30 2.09
C ALA A 135 -5.98 15.12 2.77
N MET A 136 -6.25 16.38 3.08
CA MET A 136 -5.29 17.29 3.72
C MET A 136 -4.94 16.88 5.14
N SER A 137 -5.92 16.40 5.93
CA SER A 137 -5.65 15.85 7.26
C SER A 137 -4.69 14.66 7.19
N LEU A 138 -4.93 13.73 6.26
CA LEU A 138 -4.09 12.56 6.07
C LEU A 138 -2.69 12.93 5.54
N TYR A 139 -2.63 13.85 4.58
CA TYR A 139 -1.38 14.36 4.01
C TYR A 139 -0.50 15.03 5.07
N ASN A 140 -1.06 15.98 5.82
CA ASN A 140 -0.34 16.71 6.86
C ASN A 140 0.11 15.78 8.00
N GLY A 141 -0.77 14.88 8.44
CA GLY A 141 -0.47 13.91 9.50
C GLY A 141 0.60 12.87 9.13
N ASN A 142 0.93 12.70 7.84
CA ASN A 142 1.88 11.69 7.37
C ASN A 142 3.13 12.28 6.67
N GLN A 143 3.37 13.60 6.76
CA GLN A 143 4.54 14.25 6.16
C GLN A 143 5.87 13.57 6.49
N LYS A 144 6.10 13.21 7.76
CA LYS A 144 7.32 12.51 8.19
C LYS A 144 7.47 11.14 7.53
N LEU A 145 6.36 10.43 7.32
CA LEU A 145 6.36 9.12 6.68
C LEU A 145 6.61 9.26 5.18
N PHE A 146 5.94 10.20 4.51
CA PHE A 146 6.14 10.47 3.08
C PHE A 146 7.57 10.96 2.80
N GLY A 147 8.12 11.82 3.66
CA GLY A 147 9.49 12.31 3.53
C GLY A 147 10.55 11.21 3.47
N GLN A 148 10.32 10.04 4.07
CA GLN A 148 11.24 8.89 4.00
C GLN A 148 11.31 8.27 2.61
N TYR A 149 10.31 8.48 1.76
CA TYR A 149 10.14 7.81 0.47
C TYR A 149 10.08 8.79 -0.73
N ARG A 150 10.22 10.11 -0.50
CA ARG A 150 10.14 11.14 -1.58
C ARG A 150 11.15 10.92 -2.71
N ASN A 151 12.32 10.38 -2.40
CA ASN A 151 13.37 10.10 -3.38
C ASN A 151 13.41 8.61 -3.79
N ASP A 152 12.47 7.80 -3.32
CA ASP A 152 12.39 6.38 -3.68
C ASP A 152 11.93 6.22 -5.12
N LYS A 153 12.60 5.35 -5.89
CA LYS A 153 12.29 5.16 -7.32
C LYS A 153 10.89 4.62 -7.58
N THR A 154 10.30 3.94 -6.61
CA THR A 154 8.98 3.29 -6.71
C THR A 154 7.87 4.24 -6.26
N TYR A 155 8.11 5.04 -5.22
CA TYR A 155 7.04 5.78 -4.54
C TYR A 155 7.16 7.30 -4.69
N GLY A 156 8.35 7.81 -4.97
CA GLY A 156 8.63 9.25 -4.98
C GLY A 156 7.74 10.02 -5.94
N GLY A 157 7.48 9.47 -7.13
CA GLY A 157 6.57 10.09 -8.11
C GLY A 157 5.13 10.21 -7.63
N HIS A 158 4.60 9.17 -6.99
CA HIS A 158 3.25 9.20 -6.41
C HIS A 158 3.17 10.17 -5.21
N ILE A 159 4.25 10.30 -4.44
CA ILE A 159 4.31 11.29 -3.35
C ILE A 159 4.37 12.71 -3.93
N ALA A 160 5.11 12.92 -5.02
CA ALA A 160 5.15 14.22 -5.71
C ALA A 160 3.76 14.63 -6.20
N VAL A 161 2.96 13.68 -6.72
CA VAL A 161 1.56 13.93 -7.06
C VAL A 161 0.77 14.44 -5.84
N ALA A 162 0.86 13.77 -4.69
CA ALA A 162 0.18 14.21 -3.47
C ALA A 162 0.66 15.59 -2.98
N ASP A 163 1.97 15.86 -3.06
CA ASP A 163 2.57 17.15 -2.71
C ASP A 163 2.01 18.28 -3.61
N ILE A 164 1.88 18.04 -4.93
CA ILE A 164 1.30 19.02 -5.89
C ILE A 164 -0.17 19.28 -5.59
N LEU A 165 -0.98 18.23 -5.38
CA LEU A 165 -2.40 18.37 -5.05
C LEU A 165 -2.62 19.14 -3.74
N ALA A 166 -1.76 18.92 -2.74
CA ALA A 166 -1.81 19.68 -1.50
C ALA A 166 -1.48 21.17 -1.70
N LEU A 167 -0.47 21.49 -2.52
CA LEU A 167 -0.12 22.88 -2.88
C LEU A 167 -1.28 23.57 -3.61
N MET A 168 -1.89 22.88 -4.59
CA MET A 168 -3.07 23.38 -5.31
C MET A 168 -4.22 23.67 -4.35
N ARG A 169 -4.47 22.76 -3.40
CA ARG A 169 -5.55 22.94 -2.42
C ARG A 169 -5.32 24.13 -1.49
N ASN A 170 -4.07 24.44 -1.19
CA ASN A 170 -3.68 25.60 -0.40
C ASN A 170 -3.60 26.91 -1.21
N GLY A 171 -3.99 26.90 -2.49
CA GLY A 171 -3.90 28.06 -3.38
C GLY A 171 -2.46 28.42 -3.78
N GLN A 172 -1.49 27.55 -3.50
CA GLN A 172 -0.07 27.77 -3.78
C GLN A 172 0.28 27.37 -5.22
N TYR A 173 -0.46 27.92 -6.18
CA TYR A 173 -0.45 27.48 -7.57
C TYR A 173 0.92 27.59 -8.25
N ASP A 174 1.68 28.65 -7.99
CA ASP A 174 3.02 28.83 -8.58
C ASP A 174 4.05 27.83 -8.01
N GLN A 175 3.86 27.38 -6.77
CA GLN A 175 4.68 26.31 -6.19
C GLN A 175 4.29 24.96 -6.76
N ALA A 176 2.98 24.72 -6.93
CA ALA A 176 2.45 23.52 -7.56
C ALA A 176 2.99 23.36 -8.99
N GLU A 177 3.00 24.44 -9.78
CA GLU A 177 3.51 24.48 -11.15
C GLU A 177 5.00 24.13 -11.22
N LYS A 178 5.84 24.77 -10.39
CA LYS A 178 7.28 24.47 -10.33
C LYS A 178 7.56 23.03 -9.94
N LEU A 179 6.80 22.49 -8.99
CA LEU A 179 6.95 21.11 -8.55
C LEU A 179 6.50 20.14 -9.63
N LEU A 180 5.39 20.44 -10.33
CA LEU A 180 4.90 19.66 -11.46
C LEU A 180 5.93 19.57 -12.58
N ASP A 181 6.52 20.71 -12.99
CA ASP A 181 7.57 20.76 -14.01
C ASP A 181 8.79 19.91 -13.63
N THR A 182 9.20 19.99 -12.36
CA THR A 182 10.33 19.20 -11.85
C THR A 182 9.99 17.71 -11.85
N ALA A 183 8.79 17.35 -11.40
CA ALA A 183 8.33 15.97 -11.33
C ALA A 183 8.22 15.33 -12.73
N GLN A 184 7.69 16.06 -13.71
CA GLN A 184 7.59 15.60 -15.09
C GLN A 184 8.95 15.28 -15.72
N ARG A 185 10.00 16.03 -15.39
CA ARG A 185 11.36 15.78 -15.91
C ARG A 185 12.06 14.61 -15.23
N PHE A 186 11.71 14.34 -13.97
CA PHE A 186 12.40 13.33 -13.17
C PHE A 186 11.74 11.95 -13.25
N TRP A 187 10.41 11.89 -13.35
CA TRP A 187 9.63 10.65 -13.27
C TRP A 187 9.07 10.25 -14.63
N GLU A 188 9.86 9.54 -15.44
CA GLU A 188 9.49 9.21 -16.84
C GLU A 188 8.44 8.09 -17.00
N GLU A 189 7.93 7.53 -15.89
CA GLU A 189 6.95 6.44 -15.97
C GLU A 189 5.64 6.90 -16.63
N PRO A 190 5.10 6.18 -17.64
CA PRO A 190 3.92 6.62 -18.39
C PRO A 190 2.69 6.91 -17.51
N ARG A 191 2.47 6.11 -16.45
CA ARG A 191 1.36 6.31 -15.51
C ARG A 191 1.48 7.63 -14.76
N LEU A 192 2.67 7.95 -14.26
CA LEU A 192 2.94 9.21 -13.57
C LEU A 192 2.83 10.40 -14.52
N GLN A 193 3.32 10.26 -15.75
CA GLN A 193 3.19 11.30 -16.78
C GLN A 193 1.73 11.62 -17.09
N ASN A 194 0.87 10.61 -17.21
CA ASN A 194 -0.57 10.83 -17.38
C ASN A 194 -1.19 11.57 -16.19
N ALA A 195 -0.83 11.18 -14.96
CA ALA A 195 -1.29 11.87 -13.75
C ALA A 195 -0.85 13.34 -13.71
N PHE A 196 0.42 13.62 -14.05
CA PHE A 196 0.94 14.99 -14.13
C PHE A 196 0.24 15.83 -15.18
N GLN A 197 -0.09 15.25 -16.35
CA GLN A 197 -0.85 15.95 -17.38
C GLN A 197 -2.27 16.30 -16.92
N GLU A 198 -2.97 15.36 -16.27
CA GLU A 198 -4.31 15.63 -15.70
C GLU A 198 -4.24 16.74 -14.63
N ILE A 199 -3.24 16.71 -13.76
CA ILE A 199 -3.02 17.73 -12.73
C ILE A 199 -2.70 19.09 -13.34
N GLY A 200 -1.85 19.13 -14.38
CA GLY A 200 -1.50 20.37 -15.07
C GLY A 200 -2.71 21.07 -15.68
N LYS A 201 -3.64 20.31 -16.28
CA LYS A 201 -4.92 20.86 -16.78
C LYS A 201 -5.73 21.49 -15.64
N SER A 202 -5.97 20.73 -14.57
CA SER A 202 -6.70 21.22 -13.40
C SER A 202 -6.06 22.46 -12.76
N LEU A 203 -4.72 22.54 -12.74
CA LEU A 203 -3.99 23.69 -12.22
C LEU A 203 -4.23 24.96 -13.06
N ILE A 204 -4.23 24.85 -14.39
CA ILE A 204 -4.51 25.97 -15.29
C ILE A 204 -5.95 26.46 -15.11
N ASP A 205 -6.90 25.54 -15.00
CA ASP A 205 -8.32 25.86 -14.81
C ASP A 205 -8.51 26.62 -13.48
N MET A 206 -7.97 26.10 -12.38
CA MET A 206 -8.02 26.74 -11.06
C MET A 206 -7.33 28.12 -11.02
N LYS A 207 -6.19 28.30 -11.73
CA LYS A 207 -5.53 29.62 -11.83
C LYS A 207 -6.38 30.61 -12.61
N THR A 208 -7.14 30.16 -13.61
CA THR A 208 -7.98 31.00 -14.45
C THR A 208 -9.24 31.43 -13.70
N GLU A 209 -9.91 30.49 -13.03
CA GLU A 209 -11.09 30.78 -12.18
C GLU A 209 -10.77 31.79 -11.07
N ASN A 210 -9.64 31.62 -10.37
CA ASN A 210 -9.23 32.56 -9.31
C ASN A 210 -8.78 33.93 -9.82
N ARG A 211 -8.51 34.09 -11.13
CA ARG A 211 -8.14 35.38 -11.73
C ARG A 211 -9.35 36.16 -12.23
N GLN A 212 -10.52 35.55 -12.35
CA GLN A 212 -11.74 36.27 -12.69
C GLN A 212 -12.32 36.90 -11.40
N PRO A 213 -12.45 38.24 -11.31
CA PRO A 213 -13.17 38.85 -10.21
C PRO A 213 -14.64 38.45 -10.31
N GLY A 214 -15.17 37.85 -9.24
CA GLY A 214 -16.61 37.60 -9.08
C GLY A 214 -17.41 38.89 -8.99
#